data_AF-A0A5B6UUV9-F1
#
_entry.id   AF-A0A5B6UUV9-F1
#
_cell.length_a   1.000
_cell.length_b   1.000
_cell.length_c   1.000
_cell.angle_alpha   90.00
_cell.angle_beta   90.00
_cell.angle_gamma   90.00
#
_symmetry.space_group_name_H-M   'P 1'
#
loop_
_entity.id
_entity.type
_entity.pdbx_description
1 polymer ?
#
loop_
_entity_poly.entity_id
_entity_poly.type
_entity_poly.pdbx_seq_one_letter_code
_entity_poly.pdbx_strand_id
1 'polypeptide(L)'
;MPNLTFDGTAKQYGTVDSATLITESSYFVGANLNIVNTAPRPDGKMVGAQAVALRVSGDRSAFYNCKIIGFQDTLCDDRGNHFFKDCHIRGTVDFIFGSGTSLYLLLIFSMHEIL
;
A
#
# COMPACT_ATOMS: atom_id res chain seq x y z
N MET A 1 2.23 16.23 -6.68
CA MET A 1 2.61 14.82 -6.54
C MET A 1 1.95 14.05 -7.68
N PRO A 2 2.71 13.32 -8.52
CA PRO A 2 2.13 12.44 -9.55
C PRO A 2 1.18 11.40 -8.94
N ASN A 3 0.12 11.05 -9.68
CA ASN A 3 -0.85 10.03 -9.29
C ASN A 3 -0.57 8.74 -10.06
N LEU A 4 -0.18 7.69 -9.34
CA LEU A 4 -0.15 6.31 -9.83
C LEU A 4 -1.44 5.65 -9.38
N THR A 5 -2.23 5.18 -10.34
CA THR A 5 -3.55 4.60 -10.08
C THR A 5 -3.74 3.29 -10.82
N PHE A 6 -4.34 2.33 -10.14
CA PHE A 6 -4.80 1.06 -10.70
C PHE A 6 -6.05 0.60 -9.94
N ASP A 7 -6.83 -0.34 -10.48
CA ASP A 7 -8.06 -0.87 -9.85
C ASP A 7 -8.05 -2.40 -9.72
N GLY A 8 -6.86 -3.00 -9.79
CA GLY A 8 -6.68 -4.43 -9.59
C GLY A 8 -7.14 -4.89 -8.21
N THR A 9 -7.78 -6.05 -8.18
CA THR A 9 -8.24 -6.72 -6.95
C THR A 9 -7.65 -8.12 -6.85
N ALA A 10 -7.64 -8.67 -5.65
CA ALA A 10 -7.18 -10.04 -5.41
C ALA A 10 -8.01 -11.10 -6.16
N LYS A 11 -9.27 -10.80 -6.47
CA LYS A 11 -10.10 -11.67 -7.30
C LYS A 11 -9.49 -11.92 -8.68
N GLN A 12 -8.85 -10.93 -9.27
CA GLN A 12 -8.29 -11.01 -10.62
C GLN A 12 -6.80 -11.37 -10.61
N TYR A 13 -6.03 -10.80 -9.68
CA TYR A 13 -4.57 -10.87 -9.69
C TYR A 13 -3.97 -11.61 -8.49
N GLY A 14 -4.79 -11.98 -7.50
CA GLY A 14 -4.29 -12.28 -6.16
C GLY A 14 -3.87 -11.02 -5.40
N THR A 15 -3.77 -11.10 -4.08
CA THR A 15 -3.51 -9.91 -3.23
C THR A 15 -2.23 -9.19 -3.65
N VAL A 16 -1.13 -9.93 -3.79
CA VAL A 16 0.21 -9.39 -4.04
C VAL A 16 0.28 -8.63 -5.38
N ASP A 17 -0.26 -9.21 -6.45
CA ASP A 17 -0.19 -8.64 -7.80
C ASP A 17 -1.35 -7.68 -8.12
N SER A 18 -2.25 -7.45 -7.15
CA SER A 18 -3.26 -6.37 -7.24
C SER A 18 -2.67 -4.96 -7.06
N ALA A 19 -1.38 -4.87 -6.72
CA ALA A 19 -0.69 -3.63 -6.38
C ALA A 19 -0.67 -2.60 -7.53
N THR A 20 -0.94 -1.33 -7.20
CA THR A 20 -0.76 -0.22 -8.15
C THR A 20 0.72 0.05 -8.47
N LEU A 21 1.60 -0.11 -7.47
CA LEU A 21 3.05 -0.04 -7.63
C LEU A 21 3.70 -1.22 -6.89
N ILE A 22 4.55 -1.96 -7.60
CA ILE A 22 5.38 -3.02 -7.03
C ILE A 22 6.84 -2.56 -7.11
N THR A 23 7.53 -2.61 -5.97
CA THR A 23 8.96 -2.28 -5.86
C THR A 23 9.74 -3.47 -5.32
N GLU A 24 10.52 -4.12 -6.17
CA GLU A 24 11.31 -5.31 -5.80
C GLU A 24 12.82 -5.01 -5.69
N SER A 25 13.25 -3.82 -6.11
CA SER A 25 14.65 -3.42 -6.11
C SER A 25 15.09 -2.91 -4.73
N SER A 26 16.23 -3.37 -4.24
CA SER A 26 16.86 -2.82 -3.04
C SER A 26 17.24 -1.36 -3.22
N TYR A 27 17.19 -0.58 -2.13
CA TYR A 27 17.48 0.86 -2.12
C TYR A 27 16.55 1.71 -2.99
N PHE A 28 15.37 1.21 -3.34
CA PHE A 28 14.37 2.03 -4.03
C PHE A 28 13.99 3.24 -3.17
N VAL A 29 13.94 4.43 -3.76
CA VAL A 29 13.48 5.64 -3.09
C VAL A 29 12.30 6.24 -3.85
N GLY A 30 11.13 6.27 -3.21
CA GLY A 30 9.96 6.98 -3.69
C GLY A 30 9.79 8.29 -2.95
N ALA A 31 9.59 9.41 -3.66
CA ALA A 31 9.35 10.70 -3.04
C ALA A 31 8.25 11.49 -3.75
N ASN A 32 7.37 12.14 -2.99
CA ASN A 32 6.32 13.02 -3.51
C ASN A 32 5.35 12.32 -4.48
N LEU A 33 4.96 11.08 -4.17
CA LEU A 33 4.06 10.24 -4.98
C LEU A 33 2.70 10.05 -4.30
N ASN A 34 1.63 10.04 -5.09
CA ASN A 34 0.34 9.49 -4.69
C ASN A 34 0.19 8.11 -5.35
N ILE A 35 0.10 7.06 -4.55
CA ILE A 35 -0.05 5.68 -4.99
C ILE A 35 -1.42 5.22 -4.49
N VAL A 36 -2.34 4.99 -5.41
CA VAL A 36 -3.76 4.80 -5.08
C VAL A 36 -4.30 3.56 -5.78
N ASN A 37 -4.75 2.57 -5.01
CA ASN A 37 -5.64 1.56 -5.57
C ASN A 37 -7.08 2.09 -5.53
N THR A 38 -7.70 2.13 -6.70
CA THR A 38 -9.02 2.72 -6.96
C THR A 38 -10.13 1.68 -7.02
N ALA A 39 -9.84 0.42 -6.69
CA ALA A 39 -10.84 -0.62 -6.55
C ALA A 39 -11.98 -0.17 -5.60
N PRO A 40 -13.24 -0.61 -5.85
CA PRO A 40 -14.37 -0.25 -5.02
C PRO A 40 -14.16 -0.63 -3.55
N ARG A 41 -14.74 0.15 -2.65
CA ARG A 41 -14.77 -0.17 -1.22
C ARG A 41 -15.38 -1.57 -1.01
N PRO A 42 -14.73 -2.44 -0.21
CA PRO A 42 -15.30 -3.73 0.15
C PRO A 42 -16.66 -3.54 0.86
N ASP A 43 -17.66 -4.33 0.46
CA ASP A 43 -19.03 -4.33 0.98
C ASP A 43 -19.30 -5.49 1.97
N GLY A 44 -18.25 -6.22 2.34
CA GLY A 44 -18.32 -7.42 3.18
C GLY A 44 -18.88 -8.67 2.47
N LYS A 45 -19.27 -8.58 1.19
CA LYS A 45 -19.83 -9.69 0.41
C LYS A 45 -18.93 -10.10 -0.75
N MET A 46 -18.20 -9.15 -1.33
CA MET A 46 -17.30 -9.41 -2.44
C MET A 46 -16.10 -10.27 -2.01
N VAL A 47 -16.02 -11.47 -2.58
CA VAL A 47 -14.85 -12.34 -2.42
C VAL A 47 -13.67 -11.78 -3.23
N GLY A 48 -12.50 -11.68 -2.61
CA GLY A 48 -11.29 -11.18 -3.28
C GLY A 48 -11.23 -9.65 -3.41
N ALA A 49 -11.88 -8.91 -2.50
CA ALA A 49 -11.96 -7.44 -2.53
C ALA A 49 -10.67 -6.71 -2.09
N GLN A 50 -9.64 -7.45 -1.66
CA GLN A 50 -8.34 -6.90 -1.31
C GLN A 50 -7.74 -6.19 -2.51
N ALA A 51 -7.11 -5.03 -2.27
CA ALA A 51 -6.65 -4.16 -3.35
C ALA A 51 -5.45 -3.34 -2.89
N VAL A 52 -4.25 -3.83 -3.24
CA VAL A 52 -2.98 -3.24 -2.79
C VAL A 52 -2.70 -1.94 -3.54
N ALA A 53 -2.32 -0.89 -2.83
CA ALA A 53 -1.81 0.34 -3.44
C ALA A 53 -0.31 0.21 -3.68
N LEU A 54 0.45 -0.13 -2.64
CA LEU A 54 1.91 -0.29 -2.72
C LEU A 54 2.32 -1.67 -2.21
N ARG A 55 3.15 -2.37 -2.99
CA ARG A 55 3.96 -3.48 -2.53
C ARG A 55 5.43 -3.09 -2.53
N VAL A 56 6.12 -3.37 -1.42
CA VAL A 56 7.56 -3.17 -1.29
C VAL A 56 8.21 -4.45 -0.76
N SER A 57 9.17 -4.98 -1.52
CA SER A 57 9.92 -6.20 -1.19
C SER A 57 11.44 -6.07 -1.35
N GLY A 58 11.91 -4.91 -1.86
CA GLY A 58 13.32 -4.59 -1.99
C GLY A 58 13.92 -4.06 -0.70
N ASP A 59 14.99 -4.70 -0.20
CA ASP A 59 15.63 -4.30 1.06
C ASP A 59 16.15 -2.85 1.05
N ARG A 60 16.06 -2.15 2.19
CA ARG A 60 16.50 -0.76 2.39
C ARG A 60 15.77 0.27 1.52
N SER A 61 14.52 0.00 1.18
CA SER A 61 13.67 0.95 0.45
C SER A 61 13.15 2.07 1.35
N ALA A 62 12.99 3.27 0.80
CA ALA A 62 12.50 4.42 1.53
C ALA A 62 11.42 5.20 0.77
N PHE A 63 10.45 5.73 1.51
CA PHE A 63 9.36 6.54 0.98
C PHE A 63 9.25 7.85 1.75
N TYR A 64 9.26 8.98 1.04
CA TYR A 64 9.24 10.33 1.62
C TYR A 64 8.08 11.16 1.08
N ASN A 65 7.24 11.69 1.97
CA ASN A 65 6.11 12.54 1.60
C ASN A 65 5.22 11.87 0.53
N CYS A 66 4.90 10.59 0.73
CA CYS A 66 4.05 9.81 -0.18
C CYS A 66 2.65 9.63 0.41
N LYS A 67 1.64 9.56 -0.46
CA LYS A 67 0.29 9.12 -0.09
C LYS A 67 0.07 7.71 -0.61
N ILE A 68 -0.25 6.77 0.27
CA ILE A 68 -0.50 5.35 -0.07
C ILE A 68 -1.94 5.04 0.34
N ILE A 69 -2.82 4.91 -0.65
CA ILE A 69 -4.26 5.03 -0.43
C ILE A 69 -5.00 3.83 -1.02
N GLY A 70 -5.83 3.18 -0.20
CA GLY A 70 -6.69 2.08 -0.63
C GLY A 70 -7.80 1.80 0.39
N PHE A 71 -8.28 0.57 0.39
CA PHE A 71 -9.21 0.03 1.38
C PHE A 71 -8.57 -1.14 2.12
N GLN A 72 -8.92 -2.38 1.79
CA GLN A 72 -8.32 -3.56 2.40
C GLN A 72 -6.96 -3.87 1.74
N ASP A 73 -5.96 -4.21 2.55
CA ASP A 73 -4.60 -4.58 2.11
C ASP A 73 -3.84 -3.43 1.41
N THR A 74 -4.00 -2.20 1.87
CA THR A 74 -3.47 -1.00 1.18
C THR A 74 -1.94 -1.01 0.96
N LEU A 75 -1.15 -1.33 1.98
CA LEU A 75 0.31 -1.42 1.92
C LEU A 75 0.76 -2.86 2.22
N CYS A 76 1.29 -3.54 1.20
CA CYS A 76 2.01 -4.79 1.33
C CYS A 76 3.50 -4.51 1.61
N ASP A 77 3.83 -4.40 2.90
CA ASP A 77 5.18 -4.33 3.43
C ASP A 77 5.80 -5.75 3.47
N ASP A 78 6.03 -6.30 2.28
CA ASP A 78 6.21 -7.74 2.00
C ASP A 78 7.39 -8.34 2.78
N ARG A 79 8.62 -7.87 2.52
CA ARG A 79 9.86 -8.34 3.15
C ARG A 79 10.97 -7.31 3.03
N GLY A 80 11.97 -7.39 3.91
CA GLY A 80 13.12 -6.48 3.91
C GLY A 80 13.01 -5.39 4.98
N ASN A 81 13.92 -4.41 4.96
CA ASN A 81 13.91 -3.27 5.86
C ASN A 81 13.44 -2.02 5.12
N HIS A 82 12.38 -1.35 5.58
CA HIS A 82 11.87 -0.16 4.90
C HIS A 82 11.71 1.05 5.83
N PHE A 83 11.73 2.24 5.23
CA PHE A 83 11.56 3.49 5.95
C PHE A 83 10.50 4.35 5.28
N PHE A 84 9.50 4.79 6.06
CA PHE A 84 8.46 5.70 5.61
C PHE A 84 8.54 6.97 6.44
N LYS A 85 8.69 8.13 5.79
CA LYS A 85 8.78 9.43 6.46
C LYS A 85 7.82 10.45 5.85
N ASP A 86 7.08 11.14 6.72
CA ASP A 86 6.08 12.16 6.32
C ASP A 86 5.01 11.62 5.35
N CYS A 87 4.74 10.30 5.42
CA CYS A 87 3.78 9.65 4.54
C CYS A 87 2.36 9.68 5.13
N HIS A 88 1.36 9.59 4.25
CA HIS A 88 -0.04 9.38 4.63
C HIS A 88 -0.49 8.02 4.10
N ILE A 89 -0.87 7.11 5.00
CA ILE A 89 -1.37 5.79 4.65
C ILE A 89 -2.83 5.68 5.09
N ARG A 90 -3.73 5.36 4.14
CA ARG A 90 -5.17 5.30 4.37
C ARG A 90 -5.75 3.96 3.91
N GLY A 91 -6.50 3.30 4.78
CA GLY A 91 -7.21 2.06 4.44
C GLY A 91 -8.26 1.66 5.47
N THR A 92 -8.62 0.38 5.46
CA THR A 92 -9.65 -0.23 6.30
C THR A 92 -9.07 -1.43 7.07
N VAL A 93 -9.31 -2.67 6.62
CA VAL A 93 -8.74 -3.90 7.19
C VAL A 93 -7.34 -4.15 6.63
N ASP A 94 -6.43 -4.61 7.50
CA ASP A 94 -5.06 -5.04 7.16
C ASP A 94 -4.33 -4.05 6.24
N PHE A 95 -4.60 -2.77 6.40
CA PHE A 95 -4.15 -1.72 5.49
C PHE A 95 -2.62 -1.53 5.48
N ILE A 96 -1.91 -2.12 6.44
CA ILE A 96 -0.47 -2.37 6.42
C ILE A 96 -0.28 -3.82 6.87
N PHE A 97 0.33 -4.64 6.01
CA PHE A 97 0.54 -6.07 6.27
C PHE A 97 1.81 -6.57 5.58
N GLY A 98 2.28 -7.75 5.97
CA GLY A 98 3.48 -8.39 5.42
C GLY A 98 4.49 -8.75 6.51
N SER A 99 5.72 -9.07 6.10
CA SER A 99 6.81 -9.51 6.99
C SER A 99 8.01 -8.55 7.00
N GLY A 100 7.87 -7.35 6.41
CA GLY A 100 8.89 -6.30 6.43
C GLY A 100 9.18 -5.79 7.84
N THR A 101 10.44 -5.40 8.07
CA THR A 101 10.87 -4.68 9.27
C THR A 101 10.95 -3.20 8.95
N SER A 102 9.91 -2.46 9.33
CA SER A 102 9.75 -1.09 8.86
C SER A 102 9.67 -0.06 9.98
N LEU A 103 10.29 1.09 9.73
CA LEU A 103 10.17 2.28 10.57
C LEU A 103 9.24 3.30 9.90
N TYR A 104 8.22 3.71 10.63
CA TYR A 104 7.22 4.70 10.22
C TYR A 104 7.43 5.97 11.06
N LEU A 105 7.99 7.03 10.47
CA LEU A 105 8.32 8.28 11.16
C LEU A 105 7.48 9.46 10.65
N LEU A 106 6.86 10.22 11.56
CA LEU A 106 6.01 11.37 11.23
C LEU A 106 4.88 11.01 10.25
N LEU A 107 4.30 9.81 10.41
CA LEU A 107 3.20 9.35 9.58
C LEU A 107 1.85 9.86 10.05
N ILE A 108 0.94 10.01 9.09
CA ILE A 108 -0.50 10.10 9.34
C ILE A 108 -1.13 8.77 8.91
N PHE A 109 -1.81 8.10 9.84
CA PHE A 109 -2.64 6.93 9.55
C PHE A 109 -4.11 7.33 9.56
N SER A 110 -4.85 6.94 8.53
CA SER A 110 -6.28 7.20 8.42
C SER A 110 -7.05 5.89 8.24
N MET A 111 -7.61 5.41 9.35
CA MET A 111 -8.47 4.24 9.40
C MET A 111 -9.91 4.61 9.09
N HIS A 112 -10.51 3.91 8.13
CA HIS A 112 -11.95 4.00 7.86
C HIS A 112 -12.63 2.70 8.29
N GLU A 113 -13.83 2.83 8.86
CA GLU A 113 -14.66 1.66 9.17
C GLU A 113 -15.08 0.95 7.88
N ILE A 114 -15.54 -0.30 7.99
CA ILE A 114 -16.30 -0.98 6.94
C ILE A 114 -17.75 -0.88 7.39
N LEU A 115 -18.57 -0.10 6.68
CA LEU A 115 -20.01 0.01 6.94
C LEU A 115 -20.75 -1.02 6.09
#